data_AF-A0A354MCY1-F1
#
_entry.id   AF-A0A354MCY1-F1
#
_cell.length_a   1.000
_cell.length_b   1.000
_cell.length_c   1.000
_cell.angle_alpha   90.00
_cell.angle_beta   90.00
_cell.angle_gamma   90.00
#
_symmetry.space_group_name_H-M   'P 1'
#
loop_
_entity.id
_entity.type
_entity.pdbx_description
1 polymer ?
#
loop_
_entity_poly.entity_id
_entity_poly.type
_entity_poly.pdbx_seq_one_letter_code
_entity_poly.pdbx_strand_id
1 'polypeptide(L)' 'MIRIKLSDLLGKHKMSQKALSDLTKIRPATISKMYYEESKRLDIQQLNSICHVFNCKISDLLEYIPDDDKTE' A
#
# COMPACT_ATOMS: atom_id res chain seq x y z
N MET A 1 -0.20 -13.80 7.91
CA MET A 1 0.47 -12.48 7.72
C MET A 1 -0.45 -11.42 7.08
N ILE A 2 -0.17 -10.12 7.29
CA ILE A 2 -0.85 -9.01 6.57
C ILE A 2 0.03 -8.58 5.39
N ARG A 3 -0.54 -8.56 4.19
CA ARG A 3 0.11 -8.14 2.94
C ARG A 3 -0.30 -6.72 2.56
N ILE A 4 0.63 -5.93 2.02
CA ILE A 4 0.37 -4.58 1.53
C ILE A 4 0.42 -4.57 -0.01
N LYS A 5 -0.74 -4.46 -0.66
CA LYS A 5 -0.92 -4.49 -2.13
C LYS A 5 -0.64 -3.15 -2.82
N LEU A 6 0.31 -2.37 -2.30
CA LEU A 6 0.58 -1.03 -2.85
C LEU A 6 1.20 -1.10 -4.25
N SER A 7 2.03 -2.11 -4.51
CA SER A 7 2.62 -2.36 -5.83
C SER A 7 1.55 -2.65 -6.89
N ASP A 8 0.56 -3.48 -6.56
CA ASP A 8 -0.56 -3.81 -7.43
C ASP A 8 -1.41 -2.58 -7.75
N LEU A 9 -1.70 -1.75 -6.75
CA LEU A 9 -2.45 -0.50 -6.94
C LEU A 9 -1.70 0.48 -7.86
N LEU A 10 -0.39 0.68 -7.63
CA LEU A 10 0.42 1.53 -8.50
C LEU A 10 0.45 1.00 -9.94
N GLY A 11 0.58 -0.32 -10.11
CA GLY A 11 0.56 -0.98 -11.42
C GLY A 11 -0.78 -0.77 -12.15
N LYS A 12 -1.90 -1.01 -11.48
CA LYS A 12 -3.26 -0.82 -12.02
C LYS A 12 -3.50 0.63 -12.47
N HIS A 13 -2.98 1.60 -11.73
CA HIS A 13 -3.14 3.02 -12.03
C HIS A 13 -2.01 3.62 -12.88
N LYS A 14 -1.03 2.81 -13.33
CA LYS A 14 0.18 3.28 -14.04
C LYS A 14 0.86 4.47 -13.34
N MET A 15 0.92 4.42 -12.01
CA MET A 15 1.40 5.50 -11.16
C MET A 15 2.77 5.13 -10.56
N SER A 16 3.67 6.10 -10.44
CA SER A 16 4.96 5.91 -9.77
C SER A 16 4.86 6.15 -8.26
N GLN A 17 5.78 5.56 -7.48
CA GLN A 17 5.88 5.84 -6.04
C GLN A 17 6.06 7.34 -5.74
N LYS A 18 6.80 8.05 -6.60
CA LYS A 18 7.00 9.50 -6.49
C LYS A 18 5.69 10.25 -6.67
N ALA A 19 4.93 9.94 -7.72
CA ALA A 19 3.62 10.57 -7.95
C ALA A 19 2.67 10.34 -6.77
N LEU A 20 2.64 9.12 -6.22
CA LEU A 20 1.83 8.83 -5.04
C LEU A 20 2.28 9.62 -3.81
N SER A 21 3.58 9.74 -3.58
CA SER A 21 4.16 10.55 -2.50
C SER A 21 3.73 12.03 -2.62
N ASP A 22 3.78 12.58 -3.82
CA ASP A 22 3.39 13.97 -4.10
C ASP A 22 1.90 14.23 -3.87
N LEU A 23 1.03 13.27 -4.23
CA LEU A 23 -0.42 13.34 -4.06
C LEU A 23 -0.85 13.15 -2.60
N THR A 24 -0.27 12.16 -1.91
CA THR A 24 -0.65 11.80 -0.53
C THR A 24 0.06 12.62 0.53
N LYS A 25 1.10 13.39 0.15
CA LYS A 25 2.04 14.07 1.06
C LYS A 25 2.75 13.12 2.03
N ILE A 26 2.80 11.83 1.71
CA ILE A 26 3.55 10.82 2.45
C ILE A 26 5.01 10.87 1.98
N ARG A 27 5.97 10.75 2.90
CA ARG A 27 7.39 10.76 2.55
C ARG A 27 7.72 9.63 1.56
N PRO A 28 8.56 9.85 0.53
CA PRO A 28 8.92 8.82 -0.44
C PRO A 28 9.47 7.54 0.19
N ALA A 29 10.25 7.67 1.26
CA ALA A 29 10.79 6.53 2.01
C ALA A 29 9.69 5.67 2.65
N THR A 30 8.59 6.27 3.10
CA THR A 30 7.45 5.54 3.67
C THR A 30 6.67 4.81 2.58
N ILE A 31 6.41 5.48 1.44
CA ILE A 31 5.78 4.84 0.28
C ILE A 31 6.64 3.66 -0.21
N SER A 32 7.96 3.82 -0.28
CA SER A 32 8.89 2.76 -0.67
C SER A 32 8.82 1.57 0.29
N LYS A 33 8.83 1.80 1.61
CA LYS A 33 8.65 0.73 2.60
C LYS A 33 7.29 0.05 2.53
N MET A 34 6.22 0.78 2.19
CA MET A 34 4.90 0.16 1.98
C MET A 34 4.89 -0.67 0.69
N TYR A 35 5.57 -0.19 -0.36
CA TYR A 35 5.67 -0.86 -1.65
C TYR A 35 6.43 -2.18 -1.58
N TYR A 36 7.55 -2.21 -0.87
CA TYR A 36 8.36 -3.43 -0.66
C TYR A 36 7.89 -4.26 0.54
N GLU A 37 6.75 -3.92 1.15
CA GLU A 37 6.19 -4.63 2.31
C GLU A 37 7.14 -4.67 3.55
N GLU A 38 8.04 -3.69 3.67
CA GLU A 38 9.01 -3.54 4.77
C GLU A 38 8.48 -2.65 5.92
N SER A 39 7.21 -2.24 5.83
CA SER A 39 6.58 -1.35 6.81
C SER A 39 6.32 -2.06 8.14
N LYS A 40 7.01 -1.65 9.20
CA LYS A 40 6.79 -2.17 10.57
C LYS A 40 5.55 -1.62 11.26
N ARG A 41 5.08 -0.45 10.82
CA ARG A 41 3.92 0.24 11.37
C ARG A 41 3.19 0.92 10.22
N LEU A 42 1.86 0.88 10.27
CA LEU A 42 0.99 1.57 9.34
C LEU A 42 0.27 2.67 10.09
N ASP A 43 0.29 3.88 9.52
CA ASP A 43 -0.43 5.02 10.05
C ASP A 43 -1.80 5.12 9.36
N ILE A 44 -2.86 5.29 10.15
CA ILE A 44 -4.25 5.30 9.64
C ILE A 44 -4.48 6.48 8.69
N GLN A 45 -3.86 7.64 8.94
CA GLN A 45 -4.01 8.80 8.04
C GLN A 45 -3.33 8.53 6.70
N GLN A 46 -2.18 7.84 6.70
CA GLN A 46 -1.51 7.42 5.47
C GLN A 46 -2.36 6.44 4.67
N LEU A 47 -2.97 5.45 5.33
CA LEU A 47 -3.89 4.50 4.69
C LEU A 47 -5.10 5.22 4.09
N ASN A 48 -5.71 6.16 4.82
CA ASN A 48 -6.83 6.97 4.32
C ASN A 48 -6.43 7.79 3.08
N SER A 49 -5.28 8.47 3.11
CA SER A 49 -4.80 9.26 1.98
C SER A 49 -4.57 8.39 0.74
N ILE A 50 -4.00 7.20 0.90
CA ILE A 50 -3.78 6.25 -0.20
C ILE A 50 -5.12 5.78 -0.76
N CYS A 51 -6.06 5.37 0.11
CA CYS A 51 -7.39 4.94 -0.32
C CYS A 51 -8.15 6.05 -1.06
N HIS A 52 -8.00 7.30 -0.61
CA HIS A 52 -8.61 8.46 -1.27
C HIS A 52 -8.01 8.71 -2.66
N VAL A 53 -6.67 8.66 -2.80
CA VAL A 53 -6.00 8.86 -4.09
C VAL A 53 -6.38 7.80 -5.11
N PHE A 54 -6.48 6.54 -4.70
CA PHE A 54 -6.86 5.45 -5.59
C PHE A 54 -8.37 5.23 -5.69
N ASN A 55 -9.17 5.96 -4.90
CA ASN A 55 -10.61 5.73 -4.74
C ASN A 55 -10.94 4.24 -4.51
N CYS A 56 -10.21 3.61 -3.58
CA CYS A 56 -10.30 2.17 -3.31
C CYS A 56 -10.73 1.88 -1.87
N LYS A 57 -11.13 0.64 -1.61
CA LYS A 57 -11.39 0.15 -0.25
C LYS A 57 -10.10 -0.26 0.43
N ILE A 58 -10.10 -0.29 1.75
CA ILE A 58 -8.93 -0.75 2.52
C ILE A 58 -8.54 -2.20 2.16
N SER A 59 -9.50 -3.06 1.81
CA SER A 59 -9.26 -4.44 1.36
C SER A 59 -8.54 -4.53 0.01
N ASP A 60 -8.56 -3.47 -0.79
CA ASP A 60 -7.80 -3.40 -2.04
C ASP A 60 -6.32 -3.08 -1.78
N LEU A 61 -6.01 -2.47 -0.62
CA LEU A 61 -4.67 -2.10 -0.19
C LEU A 61 -4.07 -3.11 0.80
N LEU A 62 -4.86 -3.68 1.70
CA LEU A 62 -4.42 -4.62 2.73
C LEU A 62 -5.16 -5.95 2.60
N GLU A 63 -4.42 -7.04 2.71
CA GLU A 63 -4.97 -8.39 2.68
C GLU A 63 -4.45 -9.21 3.86
N TYR A 64 -5.33 -9.97 4.49
CA TYR A 64 -4.93 -11.01 5.43
C TYR A 64 -4.69 -12.31 4.69
N ILE A 65 -3.50 -12.87 4.87
CA ILE A 65 -3.09 -14.17 4.34
C ILE A 65 -2.93 -15.12 5.54
N PRO A 66 -3.70 -16.20 5.66
CA PRO A 66 -3.53 -17.19 6.73
C PRO A 66 -2.12 -17.80 6.69
N ASP A 67 -1.55 -18.12 7.85
CA ASP A 67 -0.17 -18.64 7.90
C ASP A 67 -0.05 -20.07 7.34
N ASP A 68 -1.16 -20.83 7.29
CA ASP A 68 -1.27 -22.14 6.65
C ASP A 68 -1.50 -22.07 5.13
N ASP A 69 -1.73 -20.87 4.57
CA ASP A 69 -1.95 -20.68 3.12
C ASP A 69 -0.63 -20.39 2.39
N LYS A 70 0.47 -20.98 2.87
CA LYS A 70 1.65 -21.24 2.04
C LYS A 70 1.36 -22.43 1.12
N THR A 71 0.29 -22.32 0.36
CA THR A 71 -0.02 -23.27 -0.70
C THR A 71 0.77 -22.82 -1.93
N GLU A 72 1.97 -23.40 -2.06
CA GLU A 72 2.82 -23.56 -3.25
C GLU A 72 3.03 -22.36 -4.21
#